data_AF-A0A3M8WHZ7-F1
#
_entry.id   AF-A0A3M8WHZ7-F1
#
_cell.length_a   1.000
_cell.length_b   1.000
_cell.length_c   1.000
_cell.angle_alpha   90.00
_cell.angle_beta   90.00
_cell.angle_gamma   90.00
#
_symmetry.space_group_name_H-M   'P 1'
#
loop_
_entity.id
_entity.type
_entity.pdbx_description
1 polymer ?
#
loop_
_entity_poly.entity_id
_entity_poly.type
_entity_poly.pdbx_seq_one_letter_code
_entity_poly.pdbx_strand_id
1 'polypeptide(L)' 'MITAWLAGAPASPSQLIRCAPALQMSEDTLLDAIVGKRDRRHWPLPEPAPDRIGRPAPEPPADNP' A
#
# COMPACT_ATOMS: atom_id res chain seq x y z
N MET A 1 -12.37 -6.53 -16.13
CA MET A 1 -13.54 -6.26 -15.26
C MET A 1 -12.99 -5.82 -13.90
N ILE A 2 -13.54 -4.75 -13.29
CA ILE A 2 -13.05 -4.18 -12.00
C ILE A 2 -13.00 -5.24 -10.87
N THR A 3 -13.88 -6.22 -10.92
CA THR A 3 -13.98 -7.33 -9.97
C THR A 3 -12.68 -8.13 -9.81
N ALA A 4 -11.93 -8.36 -10.89
CA ALA A 4 -10.64 -9.06 -10.79
C ALA A 4 -9.58 -8.22 -10.05
N TRP A 5 -9.62 -6.90 -10.22
CA TRP A 5 -8.72 -5.97 -9.55
C TRP A 5 -9.01 -5.89 -8.04
N LEU A 6 -10.29 -5.87 -7.68
CA LEU A 6 -10.73 -5.96 -6.29
C LEU A 6 -10.32 -7.31 -5.64
N ALA A 7 -10.19 -8.36 -6.43
CA ALA A 7 -9.67 -9.67 -5.99
C ALA A 7 -8.13 -9.75 -5.95
N GLY A 8 -7.43 -8.64 -6.19
CA GLY A 8 -5.95 -8.57 -6.13
C GLY A 8 -5.23 -8.97 -7.43
N ALA A 9 -5.93 -9.09 -8.56
CA ALA A 9 -5.26 -9.30 -9.84
C ALA A 9 -4.38 -8.09 -10.20
N PRO A 10 -3.21 -8.30 -10.84
CA PRO A 10 -2.35 -7.20 -11.24
C PRO A 10 -3.07 -6.26 -12.22
N ALA A 11 -2.91 -4.95 -12.03
CA ALA A 11 -3.26 -3.98 -13.08
C ALA A 11 -2.17 -3.98 -14.14
N SER A 12 -2.57 -3.91 -15.42
CA SER A 12 -1.61 -3.53 -16.46
C SER A 12 -1.31 -2.02 -16.40
N PRO A 13 -0.12 -1.57 -16.85
CA PRO A 13 0.21 -0.15 -16.89
C PRO A 13 -0.85 0.70 -17.61
N SER A 14 -1.36 0.23 -18.76
CA SER A 14 -2.39 0.94 -19.52
C SER A 14 -3.74 1.05 -18.78
N GLN A 15 -4.04 0.18 -17.82
CA GLN A 15 -5.23 0.32 -16.97
C GLN A 15 -5.03 1.41 -15.92
N LEU A 16 -3.84 1.47 -15.29
CA LEU A 16 -3.49 2.48 -14.30
C LEU A 16 -3.40 3.88 -14.91
N ILE A 17 -2.77 4.04 -16.07
CA ILE A 17 -2.65 5.34 -16.76
C ILE A 17 -4.04 5.91 -17.11
N ARG A 18 -5.00 5.06 -17.49
CA ARG A 18 -6.39 5.50 -17.73
C ARG A 18 -7.07 6.06 -16.48
N CYS A 19 -6.60 5.70 -15.28
CA CYS A 19 -7.09 6.25 -14.03
C CYS A 19 -6.42 7.58 -13.65
N ALA A 20 -5.35 8.01 -14.33
CA ALA A 20 -4.60 9.22 -13.99
C ALA A 20 -5.46 10.49 -13.86
N PRO A 21 -6.42 10.77 -14.78
CA PRO A 21 -7.28 11.94 -14.65
C PRO A 21 -8.21 11.85 -13.43
N ALA A 22 -8.73 10.66 -13.13
CA ALA A 22 -9.62 10.45 -11.99
C ALA A 22 -8.89 10.55 -10.65
N LEU A 23 -7.63 10.11 -10.62
CA LEU A 23 -6.77 10.16 -9.44
C LEU A 23 -6.06 11.51 -9.25
N GLN A 24 -6.07 12.37 -10.28
CA GLN A 24 -5.32 13.64 -10.31
C GLN A 24 -3.82 13.42 -10.03
N MET A 25 -3.25 12.38 -10.62
CA MET A 25 -1.85 12.00 -10.49
C MET A 25 -1.14 12.02 -11.84
N SER A 26 0.16 12.25 -11.85
CA SER A 26 0.97 12.13 -13.06
C SER A 26 1.15 10.66 -13.46
N GLU A 27 1.41 10.45 -14.76
CA GLU A 27 1.72 9.13 -15.30
C GLU A 27 2.93 8.50 -14.61
N ASP A 28 4.01 9.26 -14.41
CA ASP A 28 5.22 8.80 -13.71
C ASP A 28 4.92 8.24 -12.32
N THR A 29 4.10 8.92 -11.52
CA THR A 29 3.73 8.47 -10.16
C THR A 29 2.98 7.15 -10.19
N LEU A 30 2.14 6.93 -11.21
CA LEU A 30 1.39 5.68 -11.36
C LEU A 30 2.26 4.53 -11.87
N LEU A 31 3.21 4.82 -12.76
CA LEU A 31 4.19 3.82 -13.21
C LEU A 31 5.12 3.39 -12.08
N ASP A 32 5.57 4.32 -11.25
CA ASP A 32 6.35 4.00 -10.05
C ASP A 32 5.54 3.14 -9.04
N ALA A 33 4.23 3.41 -8.91
CA ALA A 33 3.34 2.60 -8.08
C ALA A 33 3.24 1.14 -8.53
N ILE A 34 3.30 0.86 -9.83
CA ILE A 34 3.26 -0.52 -10.38
C ILE A 34 4.46 -1.33 -9.92
N VAL A 35 5.63 -0.71 -9.82
CA VAL A 35 6.86 -1.36 -9.36
C VAL A 35 7.00 -1.34 -7.83
N GLY A 36 5.92 -0.99 -7.11
CA GLY A 36 5.86 -0.99 -5.66
C GLY A 36 6.49 0.23 -4.98
N LYS A 37 6.87 1.27 -5.75
CA LYS A 37 7.30 2.54 -5.16
C LYS A 37 6.08 3.36 -4.77
N ARG A 38 6.11 3.90 -3.56
CA ARG A 38 4.98 4.64 -3.03
C ARG A 38 5.33 6.10 -2.81
N ASP A 39 4.64 6.99 -3.51
CA ASP A 39 4.72 8.41 -3.22
C ASP A 39 3.93 8.74 -1.94
N ARG A 40 4.65 9.24 -0.93
CA ARG A 40 4.07 9.62 0.37
C ARG A 40 3.13 10.82 0.29
N ARG A 41 3.25 11.67 -0.74
CA ARG A 41 2.36 12.82 -0.98
C ARG A 41 0.96 12.36 -1.41
N HIS A 42 0.89 11.25 -2.13
CA HIS A 42 -0.35 10.69 -2.67
C HIS A 42 -0.93 9.57 -1.81
N TRP A 43 -0.06 8.77 -1.17
CA TRP A 43 -0.45 7.70 -0.24
C TRP A 43 0.37 7.79 1.04
N PRO A 44 0.01 8.67 2.00
CA PRO A 44 0.64 8.65 3.31
C PRO A 44 0.42 7.29 3.99
N LEU A 45 1.42 6.79 4.73
CA LEU A 45 1.17 5.66 5.64
C LEU A 45 0.42 6.26 6.83
N PRO A 46 -0.55 5.55 7.42
CA PRO A 46 -1.05 5.95 8.72
C PRO A 46 0.13 6.02 9.69
N GLU A 47 0.20 7.09 10.47
CA GLU A 47 1.19 7.19 11.53
C GLU A 47 0.98 6.02 12.50
N PRO A 48 2.04 5.26 12.85
CA PRO A 48 1.90 4.21 13.83
C PRO A 48 1.44 4.84 15.15
N ALA A 49 0.44 4.24 15.78
CA ALA A 49 -0.03 4.70 17.08
C ALA A 49 1.18 4.82 18.03
N PRO A 50 1.29 5.91 18.81
CA PRO A 50 2.46 6.17 19.66
C PRO A 50 2.78 5.01 20.61
N ASP A 51 1.74 4.28 21.02
CA ASP A 51 1.81 3.09 21.90
C ASP A 51 2.49 1.86 21.25
N ARG A 52 2.63 1.85 19.92
CA ARG A 52 3.31 0.80 19.13
C ARG A 52 4.73 1.17 18.72
N ILE A 53 5.13 2.42 18.88
CA ILE A 53 6.50 2.86 18.57
C ILE A 53 7.36 2.55 19.78
N GLY A 54 8.08 1.42 19.74
CA GLY A 54 9.05 1.03 20.77
C GLY A 54 8.56 0.04 21.82
N ARG A 55 7.35 -0.50 21.71
CA ARG A 55 6.94 -1.64 22.56
C ARG A 55 7.64 -2.91 22.07
N PRO A 56 8.53 -3.55 22.86
CA PRO A 56 9.08 -4.84 22.50
C PRO A 56 7.93 -5.85 22.35
N ALA A 57 8.05 -6.79 21.40
CA ALA A 57 7.06 -7.84 21.21
C ALA A 57 6.80 -8.54 22.56
N PRO A 58 5.53 -8.79 22.94
CA PRO A 58 5.24 -9.50 24.18
C PRO A 58 5.94 -10.87 24.13
N GLU A 59 6.73 -11.17 25.16
CA GLU A 59 7.42 -12.46 25.27
C GLU A 59 6.36 -13.58 25.23
N PRO A 60 6.58 -14.65 24.43
CA PRO A 60 5.64 -15.77 24.41
C PRO A 60 5.52 -16.36 25.82
N PRO A 61 4.33 -16.84 26.22
CA PRO A 61 4.16 -17.44 27.53
C PRO A 61 5.15 -18.60 27.69
N ALA A 62 5.89 -18.60 28.79
CA ALA A 62 6.77 -19.70 29.13
C ALA A 62 5.92 -20.97 29.23
N ASP A 63 6.21 -21.92 28.33
CA ASP A 63 5.66 -23.27 28.34
C ASP A 63 6.01 -23.89 29.71
N ASN A 64 5.00 -24.04 30.57
CA ASN A 64 5.16 -24.64 31.89
C ASN A 64 4.82 -26.13 31.72
N PRO A 65 5.74 -27.06 32.09
CA PRO A 65 5.65 -28.48 31.77
C PRO A 65 4.48 -29.23 32.41
#